data_AF-A0A1J0TSJ8-F1
#
_entry.id   AF-A0A1J0TSJ8-F1
#
_cell.length_a   1.000
_cell.length_b   1.000
_cell.length_c   1.000
_cell.angle_alpha   90.00
_cell.angle_beta   90.00
_cell.angle_gamma   90.00
#
_symmetry.space_group_name_H-M   'P 1'
#
loop_
_entity.id
_entity.type
_entity.pdbx_description
1 polymer ?
#
loop_
_entity_poly.entity_id
_entity_poly.type
_entity_poly.pdbx_seq_one_letter_code
_entity_poly.pdbx_strand_id
1 'polypeptide(L)'
;MNQVERWFGLLTDEFIRRGVHTSVQALEKDITAWIDEWNDNPRPFCWTKTADEILESLADHLAKINPSTSTTDQQPICDISDA
;
A
#
# COMPACT_ATOMS: atom_id res chain seq x y z
N MET A 1 3.22 -4.29 -0.07
CA MET A 1 3.21 -4.73 1.34
C MET A 1 3.16 -3.48 2.19
N ASN A 2 2.17 -3.31 3.06
CA ASN A 2 2.00 -2.07 3.83
C ASN A 2 2.66 -2.20 5.21
N GLN A 3 3.67 -1.38 5.49
CA GLN A 3 4.36 -1.39 6.79
C GLN A 3 3.44 -1.00 7.95
N VAL A 4 2.53 -0.05 7.73
CA VAL A 4 1.64 0.47 8.77
C VAL A 4 0.68 -0.63 9.21
N GLU A 5 0.08 -1.34 8.25
CA GLU A 5 -0.78 -2.50 8.56
C GLU A 5 -0.02 -3.61 9.29
N ARG A 6 1.23 -3.88 8.92
CA ARG A 6 2.06 -4.87 9.63
C ARG A 6 2.39 -4.44 11.05
N TRP A 7 2.67 -3.16 11.26
CA TRP A 7 2.92 -2.61 12.58
C TRP A 7 1.68 -2.72 13.48
N PHE A 8 0.49 -2.40 12.97
CA PHE A 8 -0.76 -2.58 13.71
C PHE A 8 -1.07 -4.06 14.00
N GLY A 9 -0.73 -4.97 13.07
CA GLY A 9 -0.82 -6.41 13.30
C GLY A 9 0.04 -6.87 14.48
N LEU A 10 1.28 -6.37 14.56
CA LEU A 10 2.20 -6.68 15.66
C LEU A 10 1.66 -6.20 17.02
N LEU A 11 1.23 -4.94 17.10
CA LEU A 11 0.59 -4.38 18.30
C LEU A 11 -0.61 -5.25 18.75
N THR A 12 -1.42 -5.69 17.79
CA THR A 12 -2.61 -6.49 18.09
C THR A 12 -2.26 -7.87 18.65
N ASP A 13 -1.31 -8.57 18.03
CA ASP A 13 -0.97 -9.95 18.37
C ASP A 13 -0.11 -10.06 19.64
N GLU A 14 0.80 -9.12 19.87
CA GLU A 14 1.68 -9.15 21.04
C GLU A 14 1.04 -8.52 22.28
N PHE A 15 0.25 -7.47 22.09
CA PHE A 15 -0.25 -6.65 23.20
C PHE A 15 -1.74 -6.81 23.43
N ILE A 16 -2.57 -6.42 22.44
CA ILE A 16 -4.02 -6.32 22.63
C ILE A 16 -4.68 -7.68 22.89
N ARG A 17 -4.28 -8.74 22.17
CA ARG A 17 -4.87 -10.08 22.34
C ARG A 17 -4.39 -10.82 23.59
N ARG A 18 -3.25 -10.42 24.14
CA ARG A 18 -2.59 -11.11 25.27
C ARG A 18 -2.71 -10.35 26.59
N GLY A 19 -3.05 -9.07 26.55
CA GLY A 19 -3.22 -8.22 27.71
C GLY A 19 -4.57 -8.41 28.40
N VAL A 20 -4.58 -8.27 29.72
CA VAL A 20 -5.81 -8.15 30.53
C VAL A 20 -5.89 -6.72 31.01
N HIS A 21 -6.71 -5.92 30.34
CA HIS A 21 -6.89 -4.50 30.67
C HIS A 21 -8.18 -4.32 31.47
N THR A 22 -8.08 -3.73 32.66
CA THR A 22 -9.18 -3.63 33.62
C THR A 22 -10.10 -2.43 33.36
N SER A 23 -9.67 -1.50 32.50
CA SER A 23 -10.45 -0.35 32.05
C SER A 23 -9.91 0.18 30.71
N VAL A 24 -10.69 1.04 30.04
CA VAL A 24 -10.25 1.73 28.81
C VAL A 24 -9.06 2.64 29.08
N GLN A 25 -9.03 3.33 30.23
CA GLN A 25 -7.92 4.20 30.62
C GLN A 25 -6.63 3.40 30.87
N ALA A 26 -6.76 2.20 31.44
CA ALA A 26 -5.64 1.29 31.59
C ALA A 26 -5.11 0.86 30.22
N LEU A 27 -6.01 0.44 29.31
CA LEU A 27 -5.65 0.08 27.93
C LEU A 27 -4.93 1.22 27.19
N GLU A 28 -5.43 2.45 27.29
CA GLU A 28 -4.83 3.60 26.62
C GLU A 28 -3.40 3.85 27.13
N LYS A 29 -3.20 3.87 28.45
CA LYS A 29 -1.88 4.02 29.07
C LYS A 29 -0.93 2.90 28.65
N ASP A 30 -1.43 1.67 28.66
CA ASP A 30 -0.71 0.46 28.31
C ASP A 30 -0.24 0.51 26.84
N ILE A 31 -1.11 0.95 25.91
CA ILE A 31 -0.74 1.14 24.49
C ILE A 31 0.33 2.23 24.34
N THR A 32 0.19 3.38 25.01
CA THR A 32 1.20 4.45 24.93
C THR A 32 2.57 3.95 25.40
N ALA A 33 2.61 3.26 26.54
CA ALA A 33 3.86 2.70 27.07
C ALA A 33 4.49 1.66 26.11
N TRP A 34 3.67 0.83 25.47
CA TRP A 34 4.16 -0.12 24.46
C TRP A 34 4.73 0.58 23.22
N ILE A 35 4.08 1.66 22.76
CA ILE A 35 4.55 2.45 21.62
C ILE A 35 5.90 3.09 21.94
N ASP A 36 6.06 3.66 23.13
CA ASP A 36 7.31 4.28 23.56
C ASP A 36 8.46 3.26 23.59
N GLU A 37 8.25 2.09 24.20
CA GLU A 37 9.23 1.00 24.22
C GLU A 37 9.57 0.50 22.80
N TRP A 38 8.58 0.37 21.93
CA TRP A 38 8.83 -0.03 20.55
C TRP A 38 9.65 1.02 19.78
N ASN A 39 9.39 2.31 20.02
CA ASN A 39 10.11 3.41 19.38
C ASN A 39 11.56 3.53 19.86
N ASP A 40 11.87 3.14 21.09
CA ASP A 40 13.24 3.15 21.63
C ASP A 40 14.15 2.13 20.93
N ASN A 41 13.60 0.97 20.53
CA ASN A 41 14.32 -0.04 19.77
C ASN A 41 13.46 -0.64 18.65
N PRO A 42 13.23 0.13 17.56
CA PRO A 42 12.31 -0.29 16.52
C PRO A 42 12.88 -1.48 15.76
N ARG A 43 12.01 -2.47 15.47
CA ARG A 43 12.33 -3.54 14.51
C ARG A 43 11.72 -3.17 13.17
N PRO A 44 12.49 -2.54 12.25
CA PRO A 44 11.94 -2.09 10.99
C PRO A 44 11.47 -3.28 10.15
N PHE A 45 10.29 -3.13 9.54
CA PHE A 45 9.86 -4.04 8.49
C PHE A 45 10.59 -3.66 7.20
N CYS A 46 11.51 -4.50 6.74
CA CYS A 46 12.18 -4.26 5.47
C CYS A 46 11.19 -4.32 4.32
N TRP A 47 11.14 -3.27 3.50
CA TRP A 47 10.54 -3.38 2.18
C TRP A 47 11.40 -4.32 1.35
N THR A 48 10.80 -5.43 0.93
CA THR A 48 11.46 -6.35 0.00
C THR A 48 11.53 -5.81 -1.42
N LYS A 49 10.75 -4.75 -1.72
CA LYS A 49 10.78 -4.05 -3.02
C LYS A 49 11.40 -2.67 -2.86
N THR A 50 12.34 -2.37 -3.73
CA THR A 50 12.90 -1.03 -3.93
C THR A 50 11.84 -0.06 -4.43
N ALA A 51 12.10 1.24 -4.31
CA ALA A 51 11.22 2.26 -4.85
C ALA A 51 10.98 2.08 -6.36
N ASP A 52 12.04 1.73 -7.10
CA ASP A 52 11.97 1.50 -8.55
C ASP A 52 11.06 0.32 -8.91
N GLU A 53 11.15 -0.80 -8.19
CA GLU A 53 10.27 -1.96 -8.39
C GLU A 53 8.79 -1.66 -8.07
N ILE A 54 8.53 -0.72 -7.16
CA ILE A 54 7.18 -0.25 -6.85
C ILE A 54 6.66 0.62 -8.00
N LEU A 55 7.48 1.55 -8.50
CA LEU A 55 7.12 2.44 -9.61
C LEU A 55 6.85 1.66 -10.90
N GLU A 56 7.69 0.68 -11.21
CA GLU A 56 7.51 -0.18 -12.38
C GLU A 56 6.20 -0.98 -12.29
N SER A 57 5.94 -1.60 -11.14
CA SER A 57 4.69 -2.34 -10.90
C SER A 57 3.44 -1.46 -11.00
N LEU A 58 3.55 -0.16 -10.68
CA LEU A 58 2.45 0.79 -10.83
C LEU A 58 2.26 1.17 -12.29
N ALA A 59 3.35 1.42 -13.03
CA ALA A 59 3.28 1.72 -14.47
C ALA A 59 2.63 0.58 -15.25
N ASP A 60 3.04 -0.66 -14.99
CA ASP A 60 2.44 -1.87 -15.58
C ASP A 60 0.94 -1.98 -15.27
N HIS A 61 0.57 -1.73 -14.01
CA HIS A 61 -0.82 -1.79 -13.59
C HIS A 61 -1.66 -0.71 -14.30
N LEU A 62 -1.15 0.51 -14.38
CA LEU A 62 -1.79 1.65 -15.06
C LEU A 62 -1.94 1.43 -16.57
N ALA A 63 -0.96 0.80 -17.22
CA ALA A 63 -1.03 0.41 -18.62
C ALA A 63 -2.10 -0.67 -18.85
N LYS A 64 -2.22 -1.63 -17.93
CA LYS A 64 -3.20 -2.71 -18.02
C LYS A 64 -4.66 -2.25 -17.82
N ILE A 65 -4.89 -1.26 -16.96
CA ILE A 65 -6.25 -0.74 -16.71
C ILE A 65 -6.73 0.22 -17.80
N ASN A 66 -5.83 0.76 -18.63
CA ASN A 66 -6.18 1.67 -19.73
C ASN A 66 -5.93 0.98 -21.08
N PRO A 67 -6.79 0.04 -21.53
CA PRO A 67 -6.49 -0.75 -22.71
C PRO A 67 -6.56 0.03 -24.05
N SER A 68 -7.10 1.26 -24.13
CA SER A 68 -7.06 2.05 -25.38
C SER A 68 -7.40 3.52 -25.19
N THR A 69 -6.42 4.43 -25.33
CA THR A 69 -6.68 5.83 -25.73
C THR A 69 -5.69 6.31 -26.80
N SER A 70 -5.15 5.41 -27.63
CA SER A 70 -4.36 5.83 -28.79
C SER A 70 -4.33 4.72 -29.85
N THR A 71 -5.29 4.77 -30.78
CA THR A 71 -5.09 4.47 -32.22
C THR A 71 -6.38 4.92 -32.91
N THR A 72 -6.58 6.24 -33.00
CA THR A 72 -7.35 6.83 -34.09
C THR A 72 -6.33 7.08 -35.20
N ASP A 73 -5.84 6.00 -35.81
CA ASP A 73 -5.14 6.14 -37.08
C ASP A 73 -6.18 6.36 -38.16
N GLN A 74 -5.96 7.45 -38.90
CA GLN A 74 -6.75 7.89 -40.03
C GLN A 74 -7.08 6.71 -40.95
N GLN A 75 -8.36 6.38 -41.08
CA GLN A 75 -8.83 5.78 -42.32
C GLN A 75 -8.49 6.78 -43.45
N PRO A 76 -7.75 6.39 -44.50
CA PRO A 76 -7.70 7.22 -45.68
C PRO A 76 -9.13 7.32 -46.18
N ILE A 77 -9.64 8.56 -46.28
CA ILE A 77 -10.86 8.84 -47.01
C ILE A 77 -10.57 8.33 -48.43
N CYS A 78 -11.16 7.20 -48.82
CA CYS A 78 -11.11 6.78 -50.20
C CYS A 78 -11.80 7.86 -51.02
N ASP A 79 -11.04 8.45 -51.96
CA ASP A 79 -11.51 9.38 -52.95
C ASP A 79 -12.78 8.86 -53.62
N ILE A 80 -13.91 9.52 -53.36
CA ILE A 80 -15.07 9.47 -54.25
C ILE A 80 -14.84 10.56 -55.29
N SER A 81 -14.01 10.28 -56.28
CA SER A 81 -14.09 10.92 -57.59
C SER A 81 -13.85 9.88 -58.68
N ASP A 82 -14.77 9.88 -59.65
CA ASP A 82 -14.69 9.32 -61.00
C ASP A 82 -15.15 7.85 -61.21
N ALA A 83 -16.46 7.67 -61.47
CA ALA A 83 -17.03 7.02 -62.67
C ALA A 83 -18.57 7.06 -62.65
#